data_AF-A0A439GMM3-F1
#
_entry.id   AF-A0A439GMM3-F1
#
_cell.length_a   1.000
_cell.length_b   1.000
_cell.length_c   1.000
_cell.angle_alpha   90.00
_cell.angle_beta   90.00
_cell.angle_gamma   90.00
#
_symmetry.space_group_name_H-M   'P 1'
#
loop_
_entity.id
_entity.type
_entity.pdbx_description
1 polymer ?
#
loop_
_entity_poly.entity_id
_entity_poly.type
_entity_poly.pdbx_seq_one_letter_code
_entity_poly.pdbx_strand_id
1 'polypeptide(L)'
;MNHDDLSLEQLGAQAYGHHKAGQKNYDKAMEHAKSAGLYLAEAKARVAKRKDMTWPQFLKAHCDIGRSRADELIMIAEGRSEPSASADRVREWRATQAELRRTYGKSSKIHQQKQRSGRSEVDKERAEVETSIAAMLNRLTTKQLKEFEMHLRNVSFARNSLAVWTAAAA
;
A
#
# COMPACT_ATOMS: atom_id res chain seq x y z
N MET A 1 37.59 5.53 -12.21
CA MET A 1 37.62 4.25 -11.47
C MET A 1 37.16 3.19 -12.44
N ASN A 2 37.93 2.12 -12.62
CA ASN A 2 37.48 0.99 -13.42
C ASN A 2 36.38 0.26 -12.64
N HIS A 3 35.28 -0.09 -13.33
CA HIS A 3 34.19 -0.84 -12.73
C HIS A 3 34.61 -2.29 -12.38
N ASP A 4 35.74 -2.73 -12.95
CA ASP A 4 36.32 -4.06 -12.82
C ASP A 4 36.68 -4.43 -11.37
N ASP A 5 37.15 -3.47 -10.58
CA ASP A 5 37.66 -3.70 -9.21
C ASP A 5 36.57 -3.72 -8.14
N LEU A 6 35.33 -3.37 -8.49
CA LEU A 6 34.24 -3.25 -7.52
C LEU A 6 33.54 -4.60 -7.31
N SER A 7 33.22 -4.94 -6.06
CA SER A 7 32.35 -6.07 -5.76
C SER A 7 30.93 -5.87 -6.31
N LEU A 8 30.18 -6.96 -6.50
CA LEU A 8 28.77 -6.89 -6.95
C LEU A 8 27.90 -6.01 -6.04
N GLU A 9 28.13 -6.06 -4.74
CA GLU A 9 27.44 -5.23 -3.76
C GLU A 9 27.79 -3.75 -3.93
N GLN A 10 29.07 -3.43 -4.14
CA GLN A 10 29.51 -2.07 -4.42
C GLN A 10 28.95 -1.56 -5.75
N LEU A 11 28.88 -2.39 -6.79
CA LEU A 11 28.25 -2.02 -8.06
C LEU A 11 26.77 -1.67 -7.86
N GLY A 12 26.03 -2.48 -7.09
CA GLY A 12 24.63 -2.20 -6.75
C GLY A 12 24.46 -0.91 -5.93
N ALA A 13 25.30 -0.72 -4.91
CA ALA A 13 25.27 0.48 -4.07
C ALA A 13 25.58 1.77 -4.86
N GLN A 14 26.59 1.73 -5.74
CA GLN A 14 26.95 2.87 -6.59
C GLN A 14 25.85 3.18 -7.61
N ALA A 15 25.30 2.14 -8.26
CA ALA A 15 24.16 2.28 -9.16
C ALA A 15 22.95 2.96 -8.46
N TYR A 16 22.62 2.50 -7.25
CA TYR A 16 21.52 3.05 -6.48
C TYR A 16 21.78 4.49 -6.03
N GLY A 17 23.00 4.78 -5.58
CA GLY A 17 23.43 6.13 -5.20
C GLY A 17 23.24 7.12 -6.35
N HIS A 18 23.73 6.79 -7.54
CA HIS A 18 23.53 7.62 -8.73
C HIS A 18 22.06 7.74 -9.13
N HIS A 19 21.30 6.65 -9.09
CA HIS A 19 19.87 6.69 -9.37
C HIS A 19 19.13 7.69 -8.45
N LYS A 20 19.41 7.65 -7.14
CA LYS A 20 18.83 8.58 -6.17
C LYS A 20 19.33 10.00 -6.32
N ALA A 21 20.61 10.20 -6.64
CA ALA A 21 21.16 11.53 -6.91
C ALA A 21 20.48 12.17 -8.12
N GLY A 22 20.25 11.43 -9.20
CA GLY A 22 19.52 11.90 -10.38
C GLY A 22 18.05 12.22 -10.11
N GLN A 23 17.42 11.57 -9.12
CA GLN A 23 16.05 11.92 -8.70
C GLN A 23 15.96 13.26 -7.96
N LYS A 24 17.05 13.72 -7.35
CA LYS A 24 17.14 14.96 -6.57
C LYS A 24 17.70 16.14 -7.38
N ASN A 25 18.73 15.88 -8.19
CA ASN A 25 19.45 16.90 -8.95
C ASN A 25 19.05 16.84 -10.43
N TYR A 26 18.04 17.62 -10.81
CA TYR A 26 17.48 17.62 -12.17
C TYR A 26 18.50 18.03 -13.23
N ASP A 27 19.33 19.03 -12.93
CA ASP A 27 20.32 19.57 -13.89
C ASP A 27 21.40 18.55 -14.26
N LYS A 28 21.66 17.58 -13.36
CA LYS A 28 22.62 16.48 -13.57
C LYS A 28 21.94 15.12 -13.67
N ALA A 29 20.63 15.09 -13.88
CA ALA A 29 19.87 13.84 -13.92
C ALA A 29 20.37 12.92 -15.04
N MET A 30 20.80 13.49 -16.18
CA MET A 30 21.37 12.73 -17.29
C MET A 30 22.72 12.09 -16.92
N GLU A 31 23.64 12.85 -16.34
CA GLU A 31 24.96 12.34 -15.93
C GLU A 31 24.81 11.22 -14.90
N HIS A 32 23.89 11.39 -13.95
CA HIS A 32 23.56 10.37 -12.96
C HIS A 32 22.88 9.15 -13.57
N ALA A 33 22.00 9.32 -14.57
CA ALA A 33 21.38 8.20 -15.27
C ALA A 33 22.42 7.37 -16.06
N LYS A 34 23.33 8.04 -16.77
CA LYS A 34 24.44 7.38 -17.49
C LYS A 34 25.36 6.63 -16.52
N SER A 35 25.75 7.29 -15.42
CA SER A 35 26.60 6.66 -14.39
C SER A 35 25.93 5.43 -13.78
N ALA A 36 24.65 5.54 -13.39
CA ALA A 36 23.88 4.42 -12.86
C ALA A 36 23.79 3.26 -13.85
N GLY A 37 23.55 3.55 -15.13
CA GLY A 37 23.49 2.54 -16.19
C GLY A 37 24.79 1.79 -16.40
N LEU A 38 25.95 2.46 -16.32
CA LEU A 38 27.26 1.81 -16.43
C LEU A 38 27.48 0.78 -15.31
N TYR A 39 27.20 1.14 -14.06
CA TYR A 39 27.30 0.22 -12.93
C TYR A 39 26.32 -0.97 -13.05
N LEU A 40 25.10 -0.72 -13.52
CA LEU A 40 24.09 -1.77 -13.74
C LEU A 40 24.46 -2.71 -14.89
N ALA A 41 25.05 -2.19 -15.97
CA ALA A 41 25.49 -3.00 -17.10
C ALA A 41 26.57 -4.00 -16.67
N GLU A 42 27.56 -3.51 -15.93
CA GLU A 42 28.64 -4.35 -15.40
C GLU A 42 28.11 -5.38 -14.38
N ALA A 43 27.25 -4.96 -13.46
CA ALA A 43 26.60 -5.87 -12.52
C ALA A 43 25.79 -6.95 -13.23
N LYS A 44 25.02 -6.59 -14.26
CA LYS A 44 24.21 -7.53 -15.05
C LYS A 44 25.08 -8.55 -15.79
N ALA A 45 26.21 -8.11 -16.36
CA ALA A 45 27.16 -9.01 -17.02
C ALA A 45 27.77 -10.03 -16.04
N ARG A 46 28.06 -9.61 -14.79
CA ARG A 46 28.59 -10.49 -13.74
C ARG A 46 27.55 -11.44 -13.18
N VAL A 47 26.32 -10.96 -12.96
CA VAL A 47 25.21 -11.80 -12.51
C VAL A 47 24.86 -12.84 -13.58
N ALA A 48 24.93 -12.50 -14.87
CA ALA A 48 24.70 -13.47 -15.94
C ALA A 48 25.73 -14.63 -15.98
N LYS A 49 26.95 -14.40 -15.50
CA LYS A 49 27.99 -15.44 -15.37
C LYS A 49 27.80 -16.33 -14.13
N ARG A 50 26.97 -15.88 -13.18
CA ARG A 50 26.67 -16.56 -11.92
C ARG A 50 25.45 -17.47 -12.08
N LYS A 51 25.45 -18.61 -11.38
CA LYS A 51 24.30 -19.55 -11.36
C LYS A 51 23.49 -19.44 -10.07
N ASP A 52 24.03 -18.78 -9.06
CA ASP A 52 23.47 -18.60 -7.71
C ASP A 52 22.45 -17.46 -7.62
N MET A 53 22.44 -16.53 -8.57
CA MET A 53 21.64 -15.31 -8.49
C MET A 53 21.08 -14.90 -9.84
N THR A 54 19.79 -14.55 -9.88
CA THR A 54 19.14 -13.98 -11.06
C THR A 54 19.21 -12.45 -11.03
N TRP A 55 19.10 -11.82 -12.21
CA TRP A 55 19.09 -10.35 -12.31
C TRP A 55 18.03 -9.66 -11.43
N PRO A 56 16.76 -10.11 -11.36
CA PRO A 56 15.78 -9.52 -10.45
C PRO A 56 16.13 -9.70 -8.96
N GLN A 57 16.75 -10.82 -8.59
CA GLN A 57 17.19 -11.05 -7.21
C GLN A 57 18.34 -10.11 -6.83
N PHE A 58 19.30 -9.90 -7.75
CA PHE A 58 20.38 -8.93 -7.56
C PHE A 58 19.83 -7.51 -7.32
N LEU A 59 18.89 -7.07 -8.17
CA LEU A 59 18.25 -5.76 -8.00
C LEU A 59 17.61 -5.66 -6.61
N LYS A 60 16.75 -6.62 -6.25
CA LYS A 60 16.09 -6.61 -4.93
C LYS A 60 17.08 -6.60 -3.75
N ALA A 61 18.21 -7.28 -3.88
CA ALA A 61 19.20 -7.41 -2.81
C ALA A 61 20.11 -6.18 -2.67
N HIS A 62 20.52 -5.55 -3.78
CA HIS A 62 21.60 -4.57 -3.79
C HIS A 62 21.22 -3.20 -4.37
N CYS A 63 20.12 -3.10 -5.13
CA CYS A 63 19.63 -1.83 -5.65
C CYS A 63 18.12 -1.89 -5.90
N ASP A 64 17.34 -1.29 -5.00
CA ASP A 64 15.86 -1.23 -5.07
C ASP A 64 15.38 -0.35 -6.23
N ILE A 65 15.60 -0.83 -7.44
CA ILE A 65 15.28 -0.27 -8.73
C ILE A 65 14.49 -1.34 -9.47
N GLY A 66 13.30 -0.97 -9.95
CA GLY A 66 12.49 -1.89 -10.75
C GLY A 66 13.23 -2.34 -12.01
N ARG A 67 13.06 -3.61 -12.40
CA ARG A 67 13.74 -4.22 -13.56
C ARG A 67 13.68 -3.36 -14.83
N SER A 68 12.49 -2.90 -15.21
CA SER A 68 12.30 -2.08 -16.41
C SER A 68 13.10 -0.78 -16.34
N ARG A 69 13.17 -0.15 -15.16
CA ARG A 69 13.94 1.07 -14.96
C ARG A 69 15.45 0.81 -14.99
N ALA A 70 15.89 -0.32 -14.44
CA ALA A 70 17.30 -0.71 -14.51
C ALA A 70 17.74 -0.96 -15.97
N ASP A 71 16.91 -1.65 -16.76
CA ASP A 71 17.17 -1.90 -18.18
C ASP A 71 17.16 -0.60 -18.99
N GLU A 72 16.27 0.35 -18.69
CA GLU A 72 16.26 1.69 -19.30
C GLU A 72 17.55 2.48 -19.01
N LEU A 73 18.03 2.46 -17.76
CA LEU A 73 19.28 3.13 -17.40
C LEU A 73 20.49 2.55 -18.14
N ILE A 74 20.54 1.23 -18.30
CA ILE A 74 21.57 0.56 -19.10
C ILE A 74 21.50 1.04 -20.56
N MET A 75 20.31 1.09 -21.15
CA MET A 75 20.16 1.59 -22.53
C MET A 75 20.59 3.05 -22.68
N ILE A 76 20.33 3.91 -21.69
CA ILE A 76 20.78 5.31 -21.68
C ILE A 76 22.31 5.39 -21.60
N ALA A 77 22.95 4.55 -20.78
CA ALA A 77 24.41 4.51 -20.67
C ALA A 77 25.09 4.01 -21.95
N GLU A 78 24.49 3.03 -22.62
CA GLU A 78 24.98 2.49 -23.89
C GLU A 78 24.64 3.37 -25.12
N GLY A 79 23.94 4.50 -24.90
CA GLY A 79 23.52 5.39 -25.99
C GLY A 79 22.43 4.80 -26.89
N ARG A 80 21.76 3.72 -26.47
CA ARG A 80 20.67 3.06 -27.21
C ARG A 80 19.30 3.70 -26.97
N SER A 81 19.18 4.54 -25.96
CA SER A 81 17.94 5.26 -25.64
C SER A 81 18.24 6.67 -25.15
N GLU A 82 17.53 7.65 -25.71
CA GLU A 82 17.39 8.98 -25.12
C GLU A 82 16.48 8.88 -23.88
N PRO A 83 16.66 9.74 -22.85
CA PRO A 83 15.80 9.72 -21.66
C PRO A 83 14.33 9.93 -22.03
N SER A 84 13.47 8.98 -21.68
CA SER A 84 12.06 8.91 -22.16
C SER A 84 11.13 10.03 -21.64
N ALA A 85 11.65 11.06 -20.98
CA ALA A 85 10.92 12.28 -20.66
C ALA A 85 11.92 13.40 -20.41
N SER A 86 11.68 14.59 -20.96
CA SER A 86 12.43 15.77 -20.51
C SER A 86 12.25 15.92 -19.01
N ALA A 87 13.27 16.43 -18.32
CA ALA A 87 13.20 16.71 -16.88
C ALA A 87 11.94 17.54 -16.54
N ASP A 88 11.44 18.33 -17.48
CA ASP A 88 10.21 19.13 -17.36
C ASP A 88 8.96 18.28 -17.28
N ARG A 89 8.81 17.23 -18.11
CA ARG A 89 7.63 16.34 -18.04
C ARG A 89 7.56 15.60 -16.71
N VAL A 90 8.70 15.20 -16.15
CA VAL A 90 8.76 14.58 -14.81
C VAL A 90 8.49 15.62 -13.72
N ARG A 91 8.98 16.86 -13.88
CA ARG A 91 8.69 17.99 -12.98
C ARG A 91 7.20 18.30 -12.95
N GLU A 92 6.56 18.40 -14.11
CA GLU A 92 5.12 18.64 -14.26
C GLU A 92 4.30 17.51 -13.65
N TRP A 93 4.65 16.26 -13.91
CA TRP A 93 3.96 15.11 -13.32
C TRP A 93 4.11 15.06 -11.80
N ARG A 94 5.30 15.36 -11.27
CA ARG A 94 5.51 15.43 -9.81
C ARG A 94 4.79 16.63 -9.18
N ALA A 95 4.76 17.78 -9.86
CA ALA A 95 4.02 18.95 -9.41
C ALA A 95 2.51 18.67 -9.38
N THR A 96 1.96 18.07 -10.43
CA THR A 96 0.54 17.64 -10.46
C THR A 96 0.24 16.59 -9.41
N GLN A 97 1.11 15.60 -9.19
CA GLN A 97 0.92 14.62 -8.10
C GLN A 97 1.02 15.24 -6.71
N ALA A 98 1.93 16.18 -6.49
CA ALA A 98 2.02 16.93 -5.23
C ALA A 98 0.76 17.78 -5.00
N GLU A 99 0.24 18.41 -6.04
CA GLU A 99 -0.97 19.22 -5.97
C GLU A 99 -2.23 18.36 -5.74
N LEU A 100 -2.33 17.21 -6.41
CA LEU A 100 -3.38 16.21 -6.14
C LEU A 100 -3.35 15.73 -4.68
N ARG A 101 -2.15 15.52 -4.10
CA ARG A 101 -2.03 15.17 -2.68
C ARG A 101 -2.44 16.31 -1.74
N ARG A 102 -2.19 17.58 -2.10
CA ARG A 102 -2.62 18.73 -1.29
C ARG A 102 -4.14 18.93 -1.32
N THR A 103 -4.72 18.81 -2.51
CA THR A 103 -6.14 19.04 -2.77
C THR A 103 -7.01 17.86 -2.30
N TYR A 104 -6.68 16.63 -2.72
CA TYR A 104 -7.47 15.43 -2.42
C TYR A 104 -7.00 14.66 -1.19
N GLY A 105 -5.73 14.78 -0.79
CA GLY A 105 -5.21 14.09 0.42
C GLY A 105 -5.79 14.61 1.73
N LYS A 106 -6.32 15.85 1.75
CA LYS A 106 -7.10 16.37 2.90
C LYS A 106 -8.51 15.77 2.98
N SER A 107 -9.13 15.48 1.83
CA SER A 107 -10.50 14.93 1.77
C SER A 107 -10.59 13.52 2.36
N SER A 108 -9.57 12.68 2.12
CA SER A 108 -9.49 11.32 2.69
C SER A 108 -9.47 11.32 4.22
N LYS A 109 -8.75 12.26 4.85
CA LYS A 109 -8.69 12.38 6.33
C LYS A 109 -10.02 12.86 6.92
N ILE A 110 -10.71 13.79 6.25
CA ILE A 110 -12.01 14.31 6.69
C ILE A 110 -13.09 13.22 6.59
N HIS A 111 -13.08 12.42 5.52
CA HIS A 111 -14.04 11.32 5.36
C HIS A 111 -13.79 10.17 6.35
N GLN A 112 -12.53 9.80 6.61
CA GLN A 112 -12.20 8.83 7.66
C GLN A 112 -12.57 9.32 9.07
N GLN A 113 -12.39 10.61 9.36
CA GLN A 113 -12.73 11.15 10.68
C GLN A 113 -14.25 11.17 10.92
N LYS A 114 -15.05 11.50 9.90
CA LYS A 114 -16.53 11.48 9.99
C LYS A 114 -17.11 10.08 10.10
N GLN A 115 -16.49 9.07 9.48
CA GLN A 115 -16.92 7.67 9.63
C GLN A 115 -16.48 7.05 10.97
N ARG A 116 -15.34 7.47 11.53
CA ARG A 116 -14.88 6.99 12.85
C ARG A 116 -15.72 7.56 14.01
N SER A 117 -16.20 8.80 13.91
CA SER A 117 -17.06 9.38 14.96
C SER A 117 -18.42 8.68 15.03
N GLY A 118 -19.09 8.45 13.89
CA GLY A 118 -20.40 7.79 13.85
C GLY A 118 -20.36 6.32 14.29
N ARG A 119 -19.30 5.58 13.96
CA ARG A 119 -19.12 4.21 14.45
C ARG A 119 -18.91 4.17 15.97
N SER A 120 -18.16 5.13 16.52
CA SER A 120 -17.92 5.19 17.97
C SER A 120 -19.18 5.52 18.79
N GLU A 121 -20.16 6.21 18.19
CA GLU A 121 -21.41 6.58 18.86
C GLU A 121 -22.36 5.39 18.91
N VAL A 122 -22.52 4.67 17.80
CA VAL A 122 -23.29 3.41 17.75
C VAL A 122 -22.67 2.32 18.63
N ASP A 123 -21.33 2.23 18.69
CA ASP A 123 -20.64 1.27 19.55
C ASP A 123 -20.82 1.62 21.04
N LYS A 124 -20.89 2.91 21.40
CA LYS A 124 -21.20 3.35 22.77
C LYS A 124 -22.65 3.05 23.17
N GLU A 125 -23.61 3.37 22.31
CA GLU A 125 -25.03 3.05 22.54
C GLU A 125 -25.25 1.54 22.69
N ARG A 126 -24.57 0.72 21.87
CA ARG A 126 -24.60 -0.74 22.03
C ARG A 126 -24.01 -1.20 23.36
N ALA A 127 -22.87 -0.66 23.76
CA ALA A 127 -22.25 -1.02 25.04
C ALA A 127 -23.12 -0.62 26.26
N GLU A 128 -23.79 0.52 26.19
CA GLU A 128 -24.75 0.96 27.23
C GLU A 128 -25.97 0.04 27.31
N VAL A 129 -26.51 -0.40 26.17
CA VAL A 129 -27.62 -1.35 26.14
C VAL A 129 -27.17 -2.72 26.65
N GLU A 130 -25.99 -3.21 26.24
CA GLU A 130 -25.44 -4.50 26.70
C GLU A 130 -25.22 -4.51 28.22
N THR A 131 -24.66 -3.43 28.77
CA THR A 131 -24.46 -3.30 30.23
C THR A 131 -25.78 -3.23 30.99
N SER A 132 -26.78 -2.51 30.46
CA SER A 132 -28.12 -2.45 31.03
C SER A 132 -28.83 -3.82 31.03
N ILE A 133 -28.74 -4.55 29.91
CA ILE A 133 -29.29 -5.91 29.79
C ILE A 133 -28.60 -6.85 30.78
N ALA A 134 -27.26 -6.82 30.86
CA ALA A 134 -26.51 -7.65 31.80
C ALA A 134 -26.91 -7.36 33.26
N ALA A 135 -27.09 -6.09 33.62
CA ALA A 135 -27.55 -5.69 34.95
C ALA A 135 -28.98 -6.17 35.25
N MET A 136 -29.88 -6.14 34.27
CA MET A 136 -31.24 -6.68 34.42
C MET A 136 -31.23 -8.20 34.59
N LEU A 137 -30.46 -8.93 33.77
CA LEU A 137 -30.37 -10.39 33.84
C LEU A 137 -29.78 -10.86 35.17
N ASN A 138 -28.80 -10.15 35.72
CA ASN A 138 -28.18 -10.47 37.02
C ASN A 138 -29.13 -10.31 38.22
N ARG A 139 -30.24 -9.59 38.07
CA ARG A 139 -31.26 -9.41 39.14
C ARG A 139 -32.32 -10.50 39.13
N LEU A 140 -32.37 -11.33 38.08
CA LEU A 140 -33.38 -12.37 37.92
C LEU A 140 -32.92 -13.68 38.55
N THR A 141 -33.87 -14.38 39.16
CA THR A 141 -33.63 -15.76 39.64
C THR A 141 -33.60 -16.74 38.47
N THR A 142 -33.00 -17.91 38.66
CA THR A 142 -32.89 -18.96 37.63
C THR A 142 -34.25 -19.42 37.07
N LYS A 143 -35.33 -19.35 37.87
CA LYS A 143 -36.70 -19.65 37.39
C LYS A 143 -37.23 -18.57 36.45
N GLN A 144 -37.07 -17.30 36.81
CA GLN A 144 -37.49 -16.16 35.99
C GLN A 144 -36.69 -16.08 34.68
N LEU A 145 -35.40 -16.44 34.71
CA LEU A 145 -34.55 -16.49 33.52
C LEU A 145 -35.04 -17.54 32.50
N LYS A 146 -35.50 -18.71 32.98
CA LYS A 146 -36.10 -19.74 32.11
C LYS A 146 -37.44 -19.32 31.52
N GLU A 147 -38.28 -18.65 32.29
CA GLU A 147 -39.55 -18.10 31.79
C GLU A 147 -39.31 -17.01 30.74
N PHE A 148 -38.31 -16.16 30.96
CA PHE A 148 -37.88 -15.14 30.00
C PHE A 148 -37.33 -15.77 28.71
N GLU A 149 -36.52 -16.82 28.80
CA GLU A 149 -36.02 -17.57 27.64
C GLU A 149 -37.18 -18.18 26.83
N MET A 150 -38.17 -18.78 27.49
CA MET A 150 -39.39 -19.29 26.81
C MET A 150 -40.16 -18.17 26.09
N HIS A 151 -40.32 -17.02 26.74
CA HIS A 151 -41.00 -15.87 26.13
C HIS A 151 -40.25 -15.37 24.88
N LEU A 152 -38.92 -15.24 24.94
CA LEU A 152 -38.13 -14.82 23.79
C LEU A 152 -38.23 -15.80 22.61
N ARG A 153 -38.22 -17.12 22.88
CA ARG A 153 -38.44 -18.14 21.84
C ARG A 153 -39.82 -17.98 21.20
N ASN A 154 -40.88 -17.81 21.99
CA ASN A 154 -42.24 -17.63 21.48
C ASN A 154 -42.39 -16.36 20.63
N VAL A 155 -41.78 -15.25 21.04
CA VAL A 155 -41.76 -14.00 20.27
C VAL A 155 -41.00 -14.17 18.96
N SER A 156 -39.88 -14.90 18.94
CA SER A 156 -39.15 -15.22 17.71
C SER A 156 -39.96 -16.08 16.74
N PHE A 157 -40.75 -17.03 17.25
CA PHE A 157 -41.65 -17.84 16.42
C PHE A 157 -42.81 -17.02 15.83
N ALA A 158 -43.42 -16.12 16.62
CA ALA A 158 -44.50 -15.24 16.16
C ALA A 158 -44.03 -14.21 15.11
N ARG A 159 -42.78 -13.74 15.22
CA ARG A 159 -42.20 -12.79 14.26
C ARG A 159 -41.86 -13.46 12.91
N ASN A 160 -41.44 -14.72 12.94
CA ASN A 160 -41.26 -15.53 11.73
C ASN A 160 -42.60 -15.91 11.07
N SER A 161 -43.68 -16.11 11.83
CA SER A 161 -45.00 -16.35 11.23
C SER A 161 -45.58 -15.09 10.57
N LEU A 162 -45.36 -13.89 11.13
CA LEU A 162 -45.79 -12.63 10.51
C LEU A 162 -45.07 -12.33 9.20
N ALA A 163 -43.77 -12.61 9.11
CA ALA A 163 -42.98 -12.44 7.88
C ALA A 163 -43.44 -13.36 6.74
N VAL A 164 -43.89 -14.59 7.07
CA VAL A 164 -44.43 -15.55 6.10
C VAL A 164 -45.78 -15.10 5.54
N TRP A 165 -46.61 -14.41 6.32
CA TRP A 165 -47.92 -13.91 5.85
C TRP A 165 -47.81 -12.64 5.01
N THR A 166 -46.84 -11.76 5.26
CA THR A 166 -46.61 -10.58 4.42
C THR A 166 -45.99 -10.90 3.06
N ALA A 167 -45.32 -12.04 2.92
CA ALA A 167 -44.77 -12.50 1.63
C ALA A 167 -45.79 -13.22 0.74
N ALA A 168 -46.95 -13.63 1.30
CA ALA A 168 -48.01 -14.33 0.56
C ALA A 168 -49.12 -13.39 0.04
N ALA A 169 -49.03 -12.08 0.33
CA ALA A 169 -50.03 -11.07 -0.04
C ALA A 169 -49.50 -10.00 -1.03
N ALA A 170 -48.34 -10.24 -1.65
CA ALA A 170 -47.78 -9.45 -2.75
C ALA A 170 -47.69 -10.30 -4.02
#